data_AF-A0A1F8NPZ6-F1
#
_entry.id   AF-A0A1F8NPZ6-F1
#
_cell.length_a   1.000
_cell.length_b   1.000
_cell.length_c   1.000
_cell.angle_alpha   90.00
_cell.angle_beta   90.00
_cell.angle_gamma   90.00
#
_symmetry.space_group_name_H-M   'P 1'
#
loop_
_entity.id
_entity.type
_entity.pdbx_description
1 polymer ?
#
loop_
_entity_poly.entity_id
_entity_poly.type
_entity_poly.pdbx_seq_one_letter_code
_entity_poly.pdbx_strand_id
1 'polypeptide(L)'
;MLGAYLLLFPRGRVLTFVPLFFLPWLMEIPAFVYLGLWFLSQLSSGLLALGAAAGPGSFGGIAWWAHIGGFAFGLLLVRIFARPQRRMSYSDAGASPAW
;
A
#
# COMPACT_ATOMS: atom_id res chain seq x y z
N MET A 1 3.58 -0.66 -5.90
CA MET A 1 2.86 0.64 -5.72
C MET A 1 2.27 0.80 -4.32
N LEU A 2 1.48 -0.16 -3.84
CA LEU A 2 0.82 -0.08 -2.53
C LEU A 2 1.78 0.06 -1.32
N GLY A 3 2.98 -0.54 -1.39
CA GLY A 3 3.99 -0.39 -0.33
C GLY A 3 4.51 1.04 -0.16
N ALA A 4 4.67 1.79 -1.25
CA ALA A 4 5.05 3.20 -1.19
C ALA A 4 3.94 4.05 -0.56
N TYR A 5 2.67 3.78 -0.91
CA TYR A 5 1.51 4.48 -0.39
C TYR A 5 1.37 4.30 1.14
N LEU A 6 1.59 3.09 1.65
CA LEU A 6 1.56 2.82 3.09
C LEU A 6 2.53 3.71 3.88
N LEU A 7 3.76 3.90 3.37
CA LEU A 7 4.78 4.72 4.03
C LEU A 7 4.50 6.22 3.95
N LEU A 8 4.00 6.70 2.81
CA LEU A 8 3.72 8.12 2.61
C LEU A 8 2.42 8.56 3.29
N PHE A 9 1.42 7.67 3.32
CA PHE A 9 0.07 7.97 3.81
C PHE A 9 -0.43 6.89 4.79
N PRO A 10 0.25 6.65 5.92
CA PRO A 10 -0.17 5.63 6.89
C PRO A 10 -1.55 5.93 7.50
N ARG A 11 -1.92 7.21 7.58
CA ARG A 11 -3.24 7.70 8.01
C ARG A 11 -4.22 7.96 6.85
N GLY A 12 -3.82 7.64 5.61
CA GLY A 12 -4.73 7.66 4.47
C GLY A 12 -5.91 6.74 4.71
N ARG A 13 -7.07 7.05 4.15
CA ARG A 13 -8.27 6.22 4.25
C ARG A 13 -8.53 5.60 2.88
N VAL A 14 -8.73 4.29 2.87
CA VAL A 14 -9.09 3.53 1.67
C VAL A 14 -10.59 3.27 1.73
N LEU A 15 -11.32 3.74 0.73
CA LEU A 15 -12.73 3.41 0.58
C LEU A 15 -12.82 1.95 0.15
N THR A 16 -13.26 1.09 1.04
CA THR A 16 -13.31 -0.36 0.83
C THR A 16 -14.75 -0.79 0.65
N PHE A 17 -14.97 -1.62 -0.37
CA PHE A 17 -16.23 -2.32 -0.57
C PHE A 17 -16.28 -3.55 0.34
N VAL A 18 -17.17 -3.53 1.33
CA VAL A 18 -17.38 -4.65 2.25
C VAL A 18 -18.73 -5.31 1.93
N PRO A 19 -18.75 -6.52 1.35
CA PRO A 19 -19.99 -7.23 1.06
C PRO A 19 -20.53 -7.89 2.34
N LEU A 20 -21.39 -7.18 3.10
CA LEU A 20 -22.11 -7.75 4.24
C LEU A 20 -23.58 -8.04 3.85
N PHE A 21 -23.96 -9.33 3.92
CA PHE A 21 -25.31 -9.89 3.79
C PHE A 21 -26.11 -9.54 2.51
N PHE A 22 -26.53 -8.29 2.31
CA PHE A 22 -27.40 -7.90 1.18
C PHE A 22 -27.20 -6.45 0.68
N LEU A 23 -26.55 -5.57 1.44
CA LEU A 23 -26.24 -4.21 1.00
C LEU A 23 -24.72 -4.00 0.93
N PRO A 24 -24.19 -3.44 -0.17
CA PRO A 24 -22.78 -3.06 -0.21
C PRO A 24 -22.53 -1.90 0.76
N TRP A 25 -21.69 -2.13 1.78
CA TRP A 25 -21.23 -1.07 2.66
C TRP A 25 -19.88 -0.57 2.18
N LEU A 26 -19.86 0.68 1.74
CA LEU A 26 -18.62 1.41 1.46
C LEU A 26 -18.13 2.00 2.78
N MET A 27 -17.04 1.46 3.32
CA MET A 27 -16.45 1.93 4.57
C MET A 27 -15.02 2.43 4.34
N GLU A 28 -14.67 3.51 5.03
CA GLU A 28 -13.32 4.05 5.02
C GLU A 28 -12.45 3.31 6.03
N ILE A 29 -11.53 2.49 5.55
CA ILE A 29 -10.59 1.75 6.40
C ILE A 29 -9.24 2.46 6.37
N PRO A 30 -8.57 2.68 7.52
CA PRO A 30 -7.21 3.21 7.53
C PRO A 30 -6.29 2.35 6.66
N ALA A 31 -5.49 3.02 5.82
CA ALA A 31 -4.62 2.40 4.84
C ALA A 31 -3.71 1.35 5.48
N PHE A 32 -3.15 1.63 6.66
CA PHE A 32 -2.27 0.69 7.35
C PHE A 32 -2.97 -0.64 7.71
N VAL A 33 -4.24 -0.59 8.13
CA VAL A 33 -5.01 -1.80 8.48
C VAL A 33 -5.32 -2.57 7.21
N TYR A 34 -5.90 -1.90 6.22
CA TYR A 34 -6.32 -2.53 4.98
C TYR A 34 -5.15 -3.18 4.22
N LEU A 35 -4.08 -2.41 4.02
CA LEU A 35 -2.88 -2.88 3.32
C LEU A 35 -2.12 -3.93 4.10
N GLY A 36 -2.08 -3.83 5.43
CA GLY A 36 -1.46 -4.84 6.29
C GLY A 36 -2.16 -6.18 6.18
N LEU A 37 -3.50 -6.20 6.33
CA LEU A 37 -4.31 -7.42 6.16
C LEU A 37 -4.21 -7.98 4.74
N TRP A 38 -4.25 -7.11 3.72
CA TRP A 38 -4.07 -7.52 2.33
C TRP A 38 -2.70 -8.16 2.09
N PHE A 39 -1.61 -7.56 2.59
CA PHE A 39 -0.26 -8.11 2.44
C PHE A 39 -0.12 -9.45 3.17
N LEU A 40 -0.67 -9.56 4.38
CA LEU A 40 -0.68 -10.82 5.13
C LEU A 40 -1.42 -11.92 4.37
N SER A 41 -2.55 -11.61 3.71
CA SER A 41 -3.26 -12.59 2.91
C SER A 41 -2.47 -13.02 1.66
N GLN A 42 -1.71 -12.10 1.04
CA GLN A 42 -0.80 -12.46 -0.05
C GLN A 42 0.31 -13.39 0.44
N LEU A 43 0.90 -13.09 1.60
CA LEU A 43 1.97 -13.89 2.20
C LEU A 43 1.49 -15.29 2.60
N SER A 44 0.33 -15.39 3.25
CA SER A 44 -0.25 -16.69 3.63
C SER A 44 -0.57 -17.52 2.40
N SER A 45 -1.19 -16.94 1.38
CA SER A 45 -1.53 -17.64 0.13
C SER A 45 -0.28 -18.05 -0.66
N GLY A 46 0.76 -17.20 -0.69
CA GLY A 46 2.05 -17.53 -1.28
C GLY A 46 2.75 -18.68 -0.55
N LEU A 47 2.69 -18.70 0.78
CA LEU A 47 3.26 -19.78 1.60
C LEU A 47 2.49 -21.10 1.42
N LEU A 48 1.16 -21.06 1.38
CA LEU A 48 0.33 -22.23 1.10
C LEU A 48 0.59 -22.79 -0.31
N ALA A 49 0.83 -21.90 -1.29
CA ALA A 49 1.17 -22.29 -2.65
C ALA A 49 2.52 -23.03 -2.75
N LEU A 50 3.48 -22.76 -1.85
CA LEU A 50 4.74 -23.52 -1.79
C LEU A 50 4.52 -24.98 -1.36
N GLY A 51 3.58 -25.24 -0.44
CA GLY A 51 3.25 -26.59 0.02
C GLY A 51 2.36 -27.38 -0.96
N ALA A 52 1.55 -26.67 -1.76
CA ALA A 52 0.63 -27.27 -2.74
C ALA A 52 1.25 -27.47 -4.14
N ALA A 53 2.57 -27.30 -4.30
CA ALA A 53 3.28 -27.26 -5.57
C ALA A 53 3.24 -28.57 -6.42
N ALA A 54 2.52 -29.60 -5.98
CA ALA A 54 2.46 -30.91 -6.62
C ALA A 54 1.24 -31.14 -7.56
N GLY A 55 0.46 -30.10 -7.88
CA GLY A 55 -0.72 -30.20 -8.76
C GLY A 55 -0.56 -29.49 -10.12
N PRO A 56 -0.96 -30.11 -11.25
CA PRO A 56 -1.02 -29.42 -12.55
C PRO A 56 -2.03 -28.25 -12.48
N GLY A 57 -1.56 -27.02 -12.66
CA GLY A 57 -2.40 -25.80 -12.55
C GLY A 57 -1.89 -24.71 -11.57
N SER A 58 -0.71 -24.88 -10.99
CA SER A 58 -0.12 -24.02 -9.96
C SER A 58 0.34 -22.61 -10.40
N PHE A 59 -0.17 -22.08 -11.52
CA PHE A 59 0.10 -20.70 -11.98
C PHE A 59 -0.34 -19.63 -10.97
N GLY A 60 -1.27 -19.96 -10.06
CA GLY A 60 -1.70 -19.07 -8.97
C GLY A 60 -0.58 -18.70 -8.00
N GLY A 61 0.43 -19.55 -7.81
CA GLY A 61 1.56 -19.30 -6.91
C GLY A 61 2.35 -18.03 -7.27
N ILE A 62 2.61 -17.84 -8.57
CA ILE A 62 3.40 -16.72 -9.09
C ILE A 62 2.74 -15.38 -8.80
N ALA A 63 1.41 -15.32 -8.88
CA ALA A 63 0.66 -14.10 -8.64
C ALA A 63 0.88 -13.58 -7.21
N TRP A 64 0.82 -14.44 -6.19
CA TRP A 64 1.05 -14.06 -4.81
C TRP A 64 2.45 -13.48 -4.61
N TRP A 65 3.48 -14.13 -5.16
CA TRP A 65 4.87 -13.68 -5.07
C TRP A 65 5.12 -12.36 -5.81
N ALA A 66 4.47 -12.15 -6.95
CA ALA A 66 4.55 -10.87 -7.67
C ALA A 66 3.99 -9.70 -6.84
N HIS A 67 2.87 -9.91 -6.14
CA HIS A 67 2.30 -8.90 -5.25
C HIS A 67 3.18 -8.61 -4.03
N ILE A 68 3.76 -9.66 -3.41
CA ILE A 68 4.69 -9.51 -2.29
C ILE A 68 5.93 -8.72 -2.74
N GLY A 69 6.54 -9.11 -3.87
CA GLY A 69 7.70 -8.43 -4.44
C GLY A 69 7.42 -6.97 -4.79
N GLY A 70 6.29 -6.69 -5.46
CA GLY A 70 5.88 -5.33 -5.80
C GLY A 70 5.55 -4.44 -4.61
N PHE A 71 5.11 -5.02 -3.48
CA PHE A 71 4.92 -4.31 -2.22
C PHE A 71 6.26 -3.97 -1.56
N ALA A 72 7.15 -4.95 -1.42
CA ALA A 72 8.50 -4.77 -0.86
C ALA A 72 9.34 -3.78 -1.68
N PHE A 73 9.33 -3.90 -3.00
CA PHE A 73 10.02 -2.99 -3.89
C PHE A 73 9.47 -1.56 -3.78
N GLY A 74 8.15 -1.41 -3.65
CA GLY A 74 7.52 -0.11 -3.40
C GLY A 74 7.96 0.55 -2.09
N LEU A 75 8.09 -0.24 -1.01
CA LEU A 75 8.61 0.23 0.28
C LEU A 75 10.08 0.67 0.16
N LEU A 76 10.89 -0.05 -0.61
CA LEU A 76 12.31 0.27 -0.80
C LEU A 76 12.49 1.55 -1.62
N LEU A 77 11.82 1.63 -2.78
CA LEU A 77 11.99 2.75 -3.70
C LEU A 77 11.49 4.07 -3.10
N VAL A 78 10.39 4.05 -2.33
CA VAL A 78 9.89 5.29 -1.74
C VAL A 78 10.91 5.92 -0.79
N ARG A 79 11.74 5.13 -0.12
CA ARG A 79 12.81 5.65 0.75
C ARG A 79 13.94 6.31 -0.04
N ILE A 80 14.18 5.87 -1.26
CA ILE A 80 15.24 6.39 -2.14
C ILE A 80 14.76 7.65 -2.88
N PHE A 81 13.50 7.66 -3.32
CA PHE A 81 12.99 8.67 -4.24
C PHE A 81 12.07 9.73 -3.59
N ALA A 82 11.45 9.45 -2.43
CA ALA A 82 10.62 10.45 -1.77
C ALA A 82 11.49 11.55 -1.16
N ARG A 83 11.53 12.70 -1.82
CA ARG A 83 12.11 13.92 -1.26
C ARG A 83 11.20 14.43 -0.15
N PRO A 84 11.73 14.85 1.01
CA PRO A 84 10.93 15.56 1.99
C PRO A 84 10.37 16.80 1.30
N GLN A 85 9.03 16.92 1.24
CA GLN A 85 8.44 18.19 0.85
C GLN A 85 8.88 19.22 1.90
N ARG A 86 9.85 20.06 1.55
CA ARG A 86 10.12 21.29 2.29
C ARG A 86 8.78 22.03 2.32
N ARG A 87 8.15 22.09 3.49
CA ARG A 87 7.04 23.01 3.71
C ARG A 87 7.61 24.39 3.39
N MET A 88 7.16 24.98 2.29
CA MET A 88 7.53 26.34 1.96
C MET A 88 6.91 27.21 3.05
N SER A 89 7.74 27.66 3.98
CA SER A 89 7.29 28.51 5.06
C SER A 89 6.94 29.85 4.42
N TYR A 90 5.67 30.24 4.53
CA TYR A 90 5.17 31.51 3.99
C TYR A 90 5.93 32.73 4.55
N SER A 91 6.68 32.55 5.65
CA SER A 91 7.64 33.53 6.18
C SER A 91 8.70 33.98 5.17
N ASP A 92 9.01 33.16 4.16
CA ASP A 92 10.10 33.43 3.21
C ASP A 92 9.60 34.14 1.94
N ALA A 93 8.28 34.19 1.73
CA ALA A 93 7.66 34.79 0.55
C ALA A 93 7.21 36.25 0.75
N GLY A 94 7.25 36.74 2.01
CA GLY A 94 6.67 38.02 2.40
C GLY A 94 7.64 39.17 2.65
N ALA A 95 8.95 38.98 2.47
CA ALA A 95 9.92 40.07 2.62
C ALA A 95 10.01 40.91 1.33
N SER A 96 8.92 41.57 0.94
CA SER A 96 9.00 42.69 -0.01
C SER A 96 9.62 43.90 0.72
N PRO A 97 10.72 44.49 0.23
CA PRO A 97 11.19 45.76 0.78
C PRO A 97 10.15 46.82 0.45
N ALA A 98 9.49 47.34 1.49
CA ALA A 98 8.69 48.54 1.38
C ALA A 98 9.63 49.75 1.48
N TRP A 99 10.29 50.08 0.36
CA TRP A 99 10.92 51.37 0.12
C TRP A 99 11.03 51.62 -1.38
#